data_AF-A0A6V7Q925-F1
#
_entry.id   AF-A0A6V7Q925-F1
#
_cell.length_a   1.000
_cell.length_b   1.000
_cell.length_c   1.000
_cell.angle_alpha   90.00
_cell.angle_beta   90.00
_cell.angle_gamma   90.00
#
_symmetry.space_group_name_H-M   'P 1'
#
loop_
_entity.id
_entity.type
_entity.pdbx_description
1 polymer ?
#
loop_
_entity_poly.entity_id
_entity_poly.type
_entity_poly.pdbx_seq_one_letter_code
_entity_poly.pdbx_strand_id
1 'polypeptide(L)'
;MGESDDMQMLTRCREEGPRLLAVLKEMKDGLDAVRSKVEALTLKVKQNQLPTENGISYLEAKHLLLLSYCQCAVYYLLRKAKGLSIEGHPVVRSLVEIRLFLEKIRPIDKKLEYQVQKFTRAAETTGAEKNMSVDMKKKDDSRGEEDPLKYRPNPDMLVSKSTVATQDNGGVYRPPRFAPTIMDEDKTTKQEKQDLRKDKALLRQAKQSTYVKEIMDDFEERPEEVREIIGAESRELTRYRAKREKQERQEEELFYSCSSYKT
;
A
#
# COMPACT_ATOMS: atom_id res chain seq x y z
N MET A 1 33.72 49.87 -5.92
CA MET A 1 32.73 48.81 -5.65
C MET A 1 33.12 47.48 -6.29
N GLY A 2 33.64 47.46 -7.54
CA GLY A 2 34.07 46.21 -8.21
C GLY A 2 35.24 45.44 -7.56
N GLU A 3 36.26 46.10 -7.01
CA GLU A 3 37.43 45.39 -6.44
C GLU A 3 37.11 44.55 -5.18
N SER A 4 36.06 44.91 -4.44
CA SER A 4 35.62 44.13 -3.27
C SER A 4 34.85 42.87 -3.69
N ASP A 5 34.04 42.98 -4.75
CA ASP A 5 33.27 41.86 -5.29
C ASP A 5 34.18 40.84 -5.99
N ASP A 6 35.21 41.30 -6.71
CA ASP A 6 36.20 40.43 -7.36
C ASP A 6 37.03 39.64 -6.32
N MET A 7 37.42 40.29 -5.22
CA MET A 7 38.11 39.65 -4.10
C MET A 7 37.22 38.61 -3.38
N GLN A 8 35.92 38.89 -3.24
CA GLN A 8 34.93 37.95 -2.70
C GLN A 8 34.66 36.76 -3.64
N MET A 9 34.68 36.98 -4.95
CA MET A 9 34.54 35.91 -5.95
C MET A 9 35.77 34.99 -5.98
N LEU A 10 36.97 35.57 -5.89
CA LEU A 10 38.23 34.81 -5.84
C LEU A 10 38.34 33.96 -4.57
N THR A 11 37.92 34.49 -3.42
CA THR A 11 37.89 33.74 -2.16
C THR A 11 36.86 32.60 -2.19
N ARG A 12 35.66 32.84 -2.72
CA ARG A 12 34.66 31.78 -2.95
C ARG A 12 35.17 30.70 -3.90
N CYS A 13 35.80 31.05 -5.02
CA CYS A 13 36.41 30.06 -5.91
C CYS A 13 37.51 29.23 -5.23
N ARG A 14 38.27 29.83 -4.31
CA ARG A 14 39.34 29.14 -3.57
C ARG A 14 38.79 28.13 -2.56
N GLU A 15 37.64 28.41 -1.96
CA GLU A 15 36.96 27.53 -1.00
C GLU A 15 36.06 26.49 -1.69
N GLU A 16 35.32 26.89 -2.73
CA GLU A 16 34.37 26.06 -3.46
C GLU A 16 35.06 25.15 -4.50
N GLY A 17 36.24 25.53 -4.99
CA GLY A 17 37.04 24.74 -5.94
C GLY A 17 37.35 23.31 -5.47
N PRO A 18 37.96 23.10 -4.28
CA PRO A 18 38.23 21.76 -3.78
C PRO A 18 36.95 20.97 -3.48
N ARG A 19 35.88 21.64 -3.03
CA ARG A 19 34.58 21.01 -2.77
C ARG A 19 33.91 20.53 -4.07
N LEU A 20 33.94 21.36 -5.11
CA LEU A 20 33.43 21.00 -6.45
C LEU A 20 34.25 19.84 -7.04
N LEU A 21 35.58 19.86 -6.89
CA LEU A 21 36.44 18.76 -7.32
C LEU A 21 36.11 17.45 -6.60
N ALA A 22 35.83 17.48 -5.30
CA ALA A 22 35.39 16.29 -4.56
C ALA A 22 34.07 15.73 -5.12
N VAL A 23 33.06 16.58 -5.31
CA VAL A 23 31.75 16.18 -5.85
C VAL A 23 31.87 15.66 -7.29
N LEU A 24 32.72 16.26 -8.11
CA LEU A 24 32.99 15.80 -9.48
C LEU A 24 33.67 14.44 -9.51
N LYS A 25 34.58 14.16 -8.57
CA LYS A 25 35.19 12.82 -8.43
C LYS A 25 34.14 11.79 -8.03
N GLU A 26 33.32 12.07 -7.03
CA GLU A 26 32.22 11.18 -6.62
C GLU A 26 31.26 10.90 -7.78
N MET A 27 30.91 11.92 -8.56
CA MET A 27 30.06 11.76 -9.75
C MET A 27 30.71 10.87 -10.80
N LYS A 28 32.03 11.03 -11.04
CA LYS A 28 32.79 10.20 -11.97
C LYS A 28 32.79 8.73 -11.50
N ASP A 29 33.11 8.50 -10.22
CA ASP A 29 33.15 7.15 -9.65
C ASP A 29 31.77 6.48 -9.74
N GLY A 30 30.70 7.24 -9.49
CA GLY A 30 29.32 6.78 -9.68
C GLY A 30 29.01 6.42 -11.14
N LEU A 31 29.45 7.22 -12.10
CA LEU A 31 29.29 6.94 -13.53
C LEU A 31 30.08 5.71 -13.97
N ASP A 32 31.30 5.53 -13.48
CA ASP A 32 32.13 4.35 -13.78
C ASP A 32 31.50 3.06 -13.19
N ALA A 33 30.89 3.14 -12.00
CA ALA A 33 30.13 2.05 -11.41
C ALA A 33 28.86 1.70 -12.20
N VAL A 34 28.15 2.69 -12.72
CA VAL A 34 26.98 2.46 -13.60
C VAL A 34 27.43 1.86 -14.93
N ARG A 35 28.49 2.41 -15.53
CA ARG A 35 29.04 1.94 -16.79
C ARG A 35 29.46 0.48 -16.73
N SER A 36 30.21 0.08 -15.70
CA SER A 36 30.63 -1.32 -15.53
C SER A 36 29.45 -2.29 -15.39
N LYS A 37 28.38 -1.90 -14.66
CA LYS A 37 27.14 -2.70 -14.55
C LYS A 37 26.40 -2.79 -15.88
N VAL A 38 26.30 -1.69 -16.63
CA VAL A 38 25.66 -1.67 -17.96
C VAL A 38 26.45 -2.53 -18.93
N GLU A 39 27.78 -2.41 -18.97
CA GLU A 39 28.65 -3.25 -19.81
C GLU A 39 28.45 -4.74 -19.48
N ALA A 40 28.44 -5.12 -18.20
CA ALA A 40 28.15 -6.49 -17.78
C ALA A 40 26.75 -6.98 -18.21
N LEU A 41 25.72 -6.13 -18.13
CA LEU A 41 24.37 -6.47 -18.60
C LEU A 41 24.32 -6.60 -20.12
N THR A 42 24.96 -5.69 -20.87
CA THR A 42 24.98 -5.75 -22.34
C THR A 42 25.68 -7.00 -22.85
N LEU A 43 26.71 -7.51 -22.15
CA LEU A 43 27.34 -8.79 -22.47
C LEU A 43 26.37 -9.96 -22.31
N LYS A 44 25.58 -9.98 -21.22
CA LYS A 44 24.57 -11.02 -20.98
C LYS A 44 23.42 -10.97 -21.99
N VAL A 45 22.99 -9.77 -22.39
CA VAL A 45 22.00 -9.58 -23.46
C VAL A 45 22.54 -10.09 -24.80
N LYS A 46 23.77 -9.73 -25.18
CA LYS A 46 24.41 -10.22 -26.42
C LYS A 46 24.61 -11.73 -26.45
N GLN A 47 24.75 -12.35 -25.27
CA GLN A 47 24.83 -13.81 -25.11
C GLN A 47 23.44 -14.48 -25.11
N ASN A 48 22.36 -13.76 -25.42
CA ASN A 48 20.97 -14.23 -25.40
C ASN A 48 20.55 -14.87 -24.07
N GLN A 49 21.22 -14.54 -22.96
CA GLN A 49 20.90 -15.09 -21.64
C GLN A 49 19.68 -14.41 -21.00
N LEU A 50 19.23 -13.30 -21.57
CA LEU A 50 18.08 -12.54 -21.11
C LEU A 50 17.04 -12.49 -22.23
N PRO A 51 15.82 -13.00 -22.03
CA PRO A 51 14.77 -12.96 -23.05
C PRO A 51 14.27 -11.52 -23.20
N THR A 52 14.77 -10.80 -24.20
CA THR A 52 14.37 -9.42 -24.56
C THR A 52 13.30 -9.37 -25.65
N GLU A 53 12.63 -10.49 -25.96
CA GLU A 53 11.73 -10.65 -27.11
C GLU A 53 10.47 -9.77 -27.06
N ASN A 54 10.01 -9.37 -25.86
CA ASN A 54 8.76 -8.63 -25.70
C ASN A 54 8.99 -7.17 -25.29
N GLY A 55 9.54 -6.40 -26.24
CA GLY A 55 9.31 -4.97 -26.39
C GLY A 55 9.91 -4.04 -25.33
N ILE A 56 9.93 -2.75 -25.66
CA ILE A 56 10.44 -1.65 -24.85
C ILE A 56 9.72 -1.66 -23.50
N SER A 57 10.33 -2.32 -22.51
CA SER A 57 9.75 -2.42 -21.17
C SER A 57 9.68 -1.01 -20.58
N TYR A 58 8.64 -0.71 -19.79
CA TYR A 58 8.57 0.53 -19.01
C TYR A 58 9.88 0.82 -18.26
N LEU A 59 10.56 -0.25 -17.80
CA LEU A 59 11.86 -0.17 -17.13
C LEU A 59 12.97 0.37 -18.04
N GLU A 60 12.96 -0.01 -19.32
CA GLU A 60 13.91 0.46 -20.34
C GLU A 60 13.66 1.91 -20.71
N ALA A 61 12.39 2.29 -20.93
CA ALA A 61 12.01 3.68 -21.15
C ALA A 61 12.42 4.58 -19.98
N LYS A 62 12.20 4.13 -18.74
CA LYS A 62 12.63 4.82 -17.52
C LYS A 62 14.17 4.91 -17.44
N HIS A 63 14.88 3.87 -17.84
CA HIS A 63 16.34 3.88 -17.88
C HIS A 63 16.87 4.91 -18.88
N LEU A 64 16.33 4.94 -20.10
CA LEU A 64 16.69 5.93 -21.12
C LEU A 64 16.39 7.37 -20.67
N LEU A 65 15.26 7.57 -19.99
CA LEU A 65 14.89 8.87 -19.42
C LEU A 65 15.88 9.33 -18.33
N LEU A 66 16.26 8.44 -17.42
CA LEU A 66 17.27 8.70 -16.40
C LEU A 66 18.65 8.96 -17.01
N LEU A 67 19.02 8.24 -18.07
CA LEU A 67 20.28 8.45 -18.78
C LEU A 67 20.32 9.83 -19.44
N SER A 68 19.22 10.21 -20.11
CA SER A 68 19.06 11.54 -20.71
C SER A 68 19.15 12.65 -19.66
N TYR A 69 18.56 12.45 -18.47
CA TYR A 69 18.69 13.37 -17.34
C TYR A 69 20.16 13.56 -16.92
N CYS A 70 20.89 12.46 -16.71
CA CYS A 70 22.30 12.50 -16.35
C CYS A 70 23.14 13.21 -17.42
N GLN A 71 22.88 12.95 -18.71
CA GLN A 71 23.57 13.62 -19.81
C GLN A 71 23.33 15.13 -19.83
N CYS A 72 22.07 15.57 -19.68
CA CYS A 72 21.73 16.99 -19.59
C CYS A 72 22.36 17.65 -18.36
N ALA A 73 22.40 16.96 -17.22
CA ALA A 73 23.01 17.46 -15.99
C ALA A 73 24.53 17.64 -16.12
N VAL A 74 25.23 16.64 -16.66
CA VAL A 74 26.68 16.71 -16.92
C VAL A 74 27.00 17.82 -17.91
N TYR A 75 26.22 17.94 -18.99
CA TYR A 75 26.40 19.00 -19.96
C TYR A 75 26.17 20.40 -19.33
N TYR A 76 25.12 20.55 -18.51
CA TYR A 76 24.86 21.78 -17.79
C TYR A 76 26.04 22.18 -16.89
N LEU A 77 26.59 21.21 -16.15
CA LEU A 77 27.74 21.43 -15.28
C LEU A 77 28.99 21.81 -16.08
N LEU A 78 29.26 21.13 -17.18
CA LEU A 78 30.39 21.40 -18.07
C LEU A 78 30.28 22.79 -18.69
N ARG A 79 29.07 23.20 -19.08
CA ARG A 79 28.81 24.54 -19.65
C ARG A 79 29.04 25.64 -18.61
N LYS A 80 28.61 25.42 -17.37
CA LYS A 80 28.94 26.29 -16.22
C LYS A 80 30.45 26.36 -15.96
N ALA A 81 31.14 25.22 -15.97
CA ALA A 81 32.57 25.15 -15.72
C ALA A 81 33.39 25.88 -16.81
N LYS A 82 32.89 25.94 -18.04
CA LYS A 82 33.50 26.71 -19.14
C LYS A 82 33.15 28.21 -19.11
N GLY A 83 32.32 28.67 -18.17
CA GLY A 83 31.89 30.07 -18.09
C GLY A 83 30.93 30.52 -19.20
N LEU A 84 30.27 29.57 -19.89
CA LEU A 84 29.32 29.90 -20.95
C LEU A 84 27.96 30.29 -20.36
N SER A 85 27.32 31.32 -20.92
CA SER A 85 26.00 31.77 -20.46
C SER A 85 24.94 30.68 -20.62
N ILE A 86 24.17 30.46 -19.57
CA ILE A 86 23.13 29.43 -19.48
C ILE A 86 21.79 29.96 -20.00
N GLU A 87 21.61 31.27 -19.98
CA GLU A 87 20.38 31.93 -20.38
C GLU A 87 20.07 31.65 -21.85
N GLY A 88 18.84 31.21 -22.12
CA GLY A 88 18.36 30.86 -23.46
C GLY A 88 18.79 29.48 -23.99
N HIS A 89 19.58 28.69 -23.25
CA HIS A 89 20.00 27.37 -23.73
C HIS A 89 18.94 26.30 -23.48
N PRO A 90 18.64 25.42 -24.47
CA PRO A 90 17.56 24.43 -24.35
C PRO A 90 17.79 23.41 -23.24
N VAL A 91 19.02 23.22 -22.76
CA VAL A 91 19.34 22.23 -21.72
C VAL A 91 18.57 22.43 -20.42
N VAL A 92 18.32 23.67 -20.00
CA VAL A 92 17.52 23.92 -18.79
C VAL A 92 16.07 23.48 -19.03
N ARG A 93 15.52 23.80 -20.21
CA ARG A 93 14.17 23.37 -20.61
C ARG A 93 14.07 21.85 -20.68
N SER A 94 15.03 21.17 -21.30
CA SER A 94 15.09 19.70 -21.36
C SER A 94 15.20 19.07 -19.97
N LEU A 95 15.98 19.65 -19.05
CA LEU A 95 16.09 19.18 -17.67
C LEU A 95 14.75 19.25 -16.92
N VAL A 96 14.03 20.37 -17.07
CA VAL A 96 12.71 20.55 -16.45
C VAL A 96 11.70 19.60 -17.06
N GLU A 97 11.71 19.44 -18.39
CA GLU A 97 10.83 18.52 -19.10
C GLU A 97 11.04 17.07 -18.66
N ILE A 98 12.29 16.60 -18.60
CA ILE A 98 12.62 15.26 -18.11
C ILE A 98 12.19 15.10 -16.64
N ARG A 99 12.35 16.12 -15.80
CA ARG A 99 11.89 16.09 -14.40
C ARG A 99 10.37 15.98 -14.29
N LEU A 100 9.62 16.67 -15.13
CA LEU A 100 8.16 16.54 -15.20
C LEU A 100 7.74 15.13 -15.63
N PHE A 101 8.44 14.52 -16.58
CA PHE A 101 8.20 13.13 -16.95
C PHE A 101 8.48 12.19 -15.78
N LEU A 102 9.58 12.37 -15.04
CA LEU A 102 9.90 11.59 -13.85
C LEU A 102 8.81 11.70 -12.77
N GLU A 103 8.20 12.88 -12.60
CA GLU A 103 7.08 13.07 -11.67
C GLU A 103 5.81 12.34 -12.13
N LYS A 104 5.49 12.39 -13.42
CA LYS A 104 4.33 11.72 -14.01
C LYS A 104 4.41 10.19 -13.93
N ILE A 105 5.61 9.61 -13.98
CA ILE A 105 5.77 8.15 -13.92
C ILE A 105 5.81 7.58 -12.48
N ARG A 106 5.96 8.42 -11.44
CA ARG A 106 5.94 7.98 -10.02
C ARG A 106 4.77 7.06 -9.63
N PRO A 107 3.51 7.31 -10.01
CA PRO A 107 2.43 6.40 -9.67
C PRO A 107 2.58 5.02 -10.34
N ILE A 108 3.16 4.95 -11.53
CA ILE A 108 3.44 3.71 -12.25
C ILE A 108 4.56 2.95 -11.53
N ASP A 109 5.62 3.66 -11.12
CA ASP A 109 6.71 3.09 -10.31
C ASP A 109 6.19 2.42 -9.04
N LYS A 110 5.28 3.07 -8.30
CA LYS A 110 4.69 2.49 -7.09
C LYS A 110 3.92 1.20 -7.37
N LYS A 111 3.19 1.14 -8.50
CA LYS A 111 2.44 -0.07 -8.89
C LYS A 111 3.37 -1.21 -9.29
N LEU A 112 4.49 -0.90 -9.94
CA LEU A 112 5.46 -1.88 -10.41
C LEU A 112 6.46 -2.30 -9.33
N GLU A 113 6.65 -1.49 -8.29
CA GLU A 113 7.61 -1.75 -7.21
C GLU A 113 7.44 -3.14 -6.60
N TYR A 114 6.20 -3.53 -6.28
CA TYR A 114 5.91 -4.86 -5.75
C TYR A 114 6.27 -5.97 -6.74
N GLN A 115 5.96 -5.79 -8.03
CA GLN A 115 6.26 -6.78 -9.06
C GLN A 115 7.78 -6.93 -9.25
N VAL A 116 8.50 -5.82 -9.33
CA VAL A 116 9.96 -5.80 -9.42
C VAL A 116 10.57 -6.49 -8.20
N GLN A 117 10.15 -6.13 -6.98
CA GLN A 117 10.65 -6.77 -5.75
C GLN A 117 10.34 -8.27 -5.69
N LYS A 118 9.17 -8.70 -6.18
CA LYS A 118 8.81 -10.12 -6.26
C LYS A 118 9.73 -10.86 -7.24
N PHE A 119 9.97 -10.30 -8.42
CA PHE A 119 10.85 -10.92 -9.42
C PHE A 119 12.32 -10.91 -9.00
N THR A 120 12.81 -9.86 -8.33
CA THR A 120 14.18 -9.83 -7.81
C THR A 120 14.38 -10.84 -6.69
N ARG A 121 13.43 -10.97 -5.76
CA ARG A 121 13.49 -12.01 -4.72
C ARG A 121 13.47 -13.41 -5.31
N ALA A 122 12.61 -13.67 -6.29
CA ALA A 122 12.57 -14.96 -6.99
C ALA A 122 13.87 -15.24 -7.76
N ALA A 123 14.51 -14.22 -8.35
CA ALA A 123 15.81 -14.35 -9.00
C ALA A 123 16.95 -14.60 -8.00
N GLU A 124 16.91 -13.98 -6.82
CA GLU A 124 17.87 -14.21 -5.74
C GLU A 124 17.73 -15.63 -5.16
N THR A 125 16.51 -16.13 -4.96
CA THR A 125 16.29 -17.50 -4.47
C THR A 125 16.69 -18.55 -5.51
N THR A 126 16.36 -18.35 -6.79
CA THR A 126 16.81 -19.26 -7.86
C THR A 126 18.32 -19.15 -8.15
N GLY A 127 18.94 -18.00 -7.91
CA GLY A 127 20.39 -17.81 -7.92
C GLY A 127 21.10 -18.50 -6.74
N ALA A 128 20.46 -18.56 -5.57
CA ALA A 128 20.94 -19.28 -4.40
C ALA A 128 20.76 -20.81 -4.53
N GLU A 129 19.65 -21.27 -5.13
CA GLU A 129 19.41 -22.68 -5.45
C GLU A 129 20.34 -23.19 -6.56
N LYS A 130 20.84 -22.33 -7.45
CA LYS A 130 21.82 -22.75 -8.47
C LYS A 130 23.20 -23.11 -7.92
N ASN A 131 23.48 -22.81 -6.65
CA ASN A 131 24.73 -23.18 -5.97
C ASN A 131 24.56 -24.27 -4.90
N MET A 132 23.35 -24.82 -4.72
CA MET A 132 23.10 -25.94 -3.81
C MET A 132 22.09 -26.89 -4.48
N SER A 133 22.52 -28.12 -4.75
CA SER A 133 21.79 -29.23 -5.38
C SER A 133 21.84 -29.32 -6.91
N VAL A 134 22.97 -29.85 -7.39
CA VAL A 134 22.89 -30.89 -8.42
C VAL A 134 22.35 -32.14 -7.71
N ASP A 135 21.03 -32.26 -7.59
CA ASP A 135 20.41 -33.58 -7.48
C ASP A 135 18.97 -33.56 -7.99
N MET A 136 18.72 -34.53 -8.86
CA MET A 136 17.51 -34.71 -9.65
C MET A 136 16.24 -34.86 -8.80
N LYS A 137 15.29 -33.93 -8.96
CA LYS A 137 13.89 -34.29 -9.24
C LYS A 137 13.07 -33.10 -9.74
N LYS A 138 12.70 -33.15 -11.03
CA LYS A 138 11.61 -32.35 -11.58
C LYS A 138 10.33 -32.63 -10.80
N LYS A 139 9.73 -31.60 -10.22
CA LYS A 139 8.28 -31.51 -10.07
C LYS A 139 7.84 -30.07 -10.30
N ASP A 140 7.40 -29.88 -11.53
CA ASP A 140 6.65 -28.74 -12.04
C ASP A 140 5.31 -28.65 -11.27
N ASP A 141 4.99 -27.48 -10.74
CA ASP A 141 3.70 -27.21 -10.08
C ASP A 141 3.07 -25.98 -10.72
N SER A 142 2.56 -26.21 -11.93
CA SER A 142 1.56 -25.37 -12.56
C SER A 142 0.19 -25.75 -12.00
N ARG A 143 -0.47 -24.78 -11.37
CA ARG A 143 -1.84 -24.88 -10.84
C ARG A 143 -2.79 -25.41 -11.93
N GLY A 144 -3.32 -26.61 -11.72
CA GLY A 144 -4.38 -27.21 -12.52
C GLY A 144 -4.97 -28.42 -11.78
N GLU A 145 -6.21 -28.25 -11.31
CA GLU A 145 -7.13 -29.24 -10.73
C GLU A 145 -6.61 -30.12 -9.58
N GLU A 146 -7.16 -29.90 -8.39
CA GLU A 146 -6.92 -30.78 -7.24
C GLU A 146 -7.56 -32.16 -7.49
N ASP A 147 -6.72 -33.10 -7.94
CA ASP A 147 -7.03 -34.52 -8.10
C ASP A 147 -7.71 -35.11 -6.84
N PRO A 148 -9.02 -35.44 -6.90
CA PRO A 148 -9.81 -35.87 -5.75
C PRO A 148 -9.39 -37.23 -5.17
N LEU A 149 -8.44 -37.94 -5.79
CA LEU A 149 -7.88 -39.20 -5.25
C LEU A 149 -6.77 -39.02 -4.20
N LYS A 150 -6.36 -37.78 -3.89
CA LYS A 150 -5.33 -37.50 -2.85
C LYS A 150 -5.86 -37.48 -1.41
N TYR A 151 -7.18 -37.59 -1.21
CA TYR A 151 -7.76 -37.72 0.13
C TYR A 151 -7.60 -39.17 0.64
N ARG A 152 -6.53 -39.40 1.42
CA ARG A 152 -6.43 -40.61 2.26
C ARG A 152 -7.12 -40.35 3.60
N PRO A 153 -8.01 -41.24 4.08
CA PRO A 153 -8.59 -41.11 5.41
C PRO A 153 -7.48 -41.10 6.47
N ASN A 154 -7.57 -40.17 7.42
CA ASN A 154 -6.65 -40.08 8.55
C ASN A 154 -7.22 -40.92 9.72
N PRO A 155 -6.71 -42.13 9.99
CA PRO A 155 -7.32 -43.05 10.95
C PRO A 155 -7.21 -42.59 12.40
N ASP A 156 -6.33 -41.61 12.70
CA ASP A 156 -6.16 -41.04 14.04
C ASP A 156 -7.34 -40.18 14.52
N MET A 157 -8.27 -39.81 13.62
CA MET A 157 -9.45 -39.02 13.98
C MET A 157 -10.68 -39.87 14.33
N LEU A 158 -10.61 -41.19 14.23
CA LEU A 158 -11.71 -42.11 14.52
C LEU A 158 -11.76 -42.53 16.00
N VAL A 159 -11.55 -41.59 16.93
CA VAL A 159 -11.76 -41.85 18.35
C VAL A 159 -13.25 -41.71 18.67
N SER A 160 -13.89 -42.83 18.98
CA SER A 160 -15.31 -42.91 19.33
C SER A 160 -15.62 -42.13 20.61
N LYS A 161 -16.56 -41.19 20.53
CA LYS A 161 -17.13 -40.40 21.63
C LYS A 161 -18.02 -41.24 22.56
N SER A 162 -17.52 -42.38 23.05
CA SER A 162 -18.25 -43.31 23.91
C SER A 162 -17.69 -43.41 25.33
N THR A 163 -16.71 -42.57 25.70
CA THR A 163 -16.07 -42.61 27.04
C THR A 163 -16.19 -41.31 27.84
N VAL A 164 -17.25 -40.52 27.62
CA VAL A 164 -17.60 -39.40 28.51
C VAL A 164 -19.10 -39.45 28.84
N ALA A 165 -19.53 -40.53 29.50
CA ALA A 165 -20.88 -40.63 30.06
C ALA A 165 -20.98 -41.68 31.18
N THR A 166 -20.30 -41.45 32.29
CA THR A 166 -20.50 -42.13 33.59
C THR A 166 -19.84 -41.24 34.64
N GLN A 167 -20.42 -40.71 35.73
CA GLN A 167 -21.69 -40.70 36.46
C GLN A 167 -21.79 -39.27 37.10
N ASP A 168 -22.90 -38.66 37.51
CA ASP A 168 -23.69 -39.04 38.70
C ASP A 168 -24.98 -38.18 38.86
N ASN A 169 -26.07 -38.90 39.17
CA ASN A 169 -27.23 -38.61 40.03
C ASN A 169 -28.00 -37.27 40.08
N GLY A 170 -29.30 -37.36 39.75
CA GLY A 170 -30.35 -36.41 40.18
C GLY A 170 -31.45 -36.19 39.13
N GLY A 171 -32.46 -37.06 39.11
CA GLY A 171 -33.58 -37.07 38.14
C GLY A 171 -34.54 -35.87 38.22
N VAL A 172 -34.08 -34.68 37.84
CA VAL A 172 -34.94 -33.54 37.45
C VAL A 172 -34.39 -32.96 36.16
N TYR A 173 -35.14 -33.08 35.07
CA TYR A 173 -34.78 -32.50 33.79
C TYR A 173 -34.81 -30.96 33.87
N ARG A 174 -33.66 -30.32 33.68
CA ARG A 174 -33.57 -28.86 33.49
C ARG A 174 -33.37 -28.58 32.00
N PRO A 175 -34.36 -28.00 31.32
CA PRO A 175 -34.20 -27.58 29.94
C PRO A 175 -33.02 -26.60 29.83
N PRO A 176 -32.05 -26.84 28.94
CA PRO A 176 -30.94 -25.92 28.73
C PRO A 176 -31.49 -24.59 28.18
N ARG A 177 -31.11 -23.49 28.82
CA ARG A 177 -31.45 -22.14 28.33
C ARG A 177 -30.53 -21.78 27.17
N PHE A 178 -31.06 -21.75 25.95
CA PHE A 178 -30.34 -21.25 24.79
C PHE A 178 -30.45 -19.72 24.75
N ALA A 179 -29.33 -19.02 24.94
CA ALA A 179 -29.24 -17.63 24.54
C ALA A 179 -29.21 -17.58 22.99
N PRO A 180 -29.86 -16.60 22.33
CA PRO A 180 -29.80 -16.48 20.88
C PRO A 180 -28.35 -16.31 20.42
N THR A 181 -27.78 -17.37 19.89
CA THR A 181 -26.50 -17.35 19.17
C THR A 181 -26.80 -17.06 17.72
N ILE A 182 -26.38 -15.88 17.27
CA ILE A 182 -26.35 -15.52 15.85
C ILE A 182 -25.31 -16.45 15.21
N MET A 183 -25.73 -17.23 14.21
CA MET A 183 -24.83 -18.06 13.43
C MET A 183 -24.03 -17.12 12.50
N ASP A 184 -22.78 -16.81 12.86
CA ASP A 184 -21.83 -16.27 11.90
C ASP A 184 -21.50 -17.44 10.94
N GLU A 185 -22.11 -17.45 9.74
CA GLU A 185 -21.91 -18.53 8.75
C GLU A 185 -20.45 -18.64 8.28
N ASP A 186 -19.63 -17.62 8.57
CA ASP A 186 -18.20 -17.63 8.35
C ASP A 186 -17.44 -17.68 9.69
N LYS A 187 -16.52 -18.64 9.83
CA LYS A 187 -15.51 -18.66 10.90
C LYS A 187 -14.51 -17.52 10.69
N THR A 188 -14.96 -16.27 10.84
CA THR A 188 -14.10 -15.10 10.81
C THR A 188 -13.07 -15.22 11.93
N THR A 189 -11.81 -14.98 11.60
CA THR A 189 -10.73 -15.09 12.58
C THR A 189 -10.95 -14.06 13.68
N LYS A 190 -10.54 -14.35 14.92
CA LYS A 190 -10.68 -13.39 16.06
C LYS A 190 -10.18 -11.98 15.74
N GLN A 191 -9.18 -11.88 14.87
CA GLN A 191 -8.61 -10.61 14.37
C GLN A 191 -9.58 -9.86 13.43
N GLU A 192 -10.14 -10.53 12.43
CA GLU A 192 -11.11 -9.93 11.50
C GLU A 192 -12.33 -9.38 12.23
N LYS A 193 -12.83 -10.10 13.24
CA LYS A 193 -13.95 -9.63 14.07
C LYS A 193 -13.60 -8.39 14.90
N GLN A 194 -12.35 -8.22 15.31
CA GLN A 194 -11.89 -7.00 16.00
C GLN A 194 -11.74 -5.84 15.04
N ASP A 195 -11.24 -6.09 13.82
CA ASP A 195 -11.03 -5.03 12.84
C ASP A 195 -12.36 -4.53 12.27
N LEU A 196 -13.33 -5.40 12.02
CA LEU A 196 -14.70 -5.01 11.67
C LEU A 196 -15.36 -4.15 12.77
N ARG A 197 -15.06 -4.41 14.05
CA ARG A 197 -15.55 -3.58 15.16
C ARG A 197 -14.91 -2.20 15.17
N LYS A 198 -13.59 -2.12 14.93
CA LYS A 198 -12.85 -0.84 14.84
C LYS A 198 -13.32 -0.02 13.66
N ASP A 199 -13.48 -0.65 12.50
CA ASP A 199 -13.91 0.00 11.28
C ASP A 199 -15.35 0.53 11.41
N LYS A 200 -16.26 -0.27 11.98
CA LYS A 200 -17.63 0.18 12.29
C LYS A 200 -17.66 1.32 13.31
N ALA A 201 -16.74 1.36 14.27
CA ALA A 201 -16.62 2.46 15.22
C ALA A 201 -16.07 3.74 14.56
N LEU A 202 -15.05 3.60 13.72
CA LEU A 202 -14.45 4.70 12.95
C LEU A 202 -15.47 5.31 11.99
N LEU A 203 -16.24 4.49 11.28
CA LEU A 203 -17.30 4.94 10.40
C LEU A 203 -18.39 5.70 11.17
N ARG A 204 -18.76 5.21 12.37
CA ARG A 204 -19.70 5.93 13.25
C ARG A 204 -19.15 7.27 13.73
N GLN A 205 -17.85 7.35 14.01
CA GLN A 205 -17.19 8.58 14.43
C GLN A 205 -17.09 9.58 13.27
N ALA A 206 -16.75 9.13 12.07
CA ALA A 206 -16.71 9.97 10.87
C ALA A 206 -18.08 10.59 10.59
N LYS A 207 -19.15 9.77 10.68
CA LYS A 207 -20.55 10.21 10.54
C LYS A 207 -21.07 11.10 11.67
N GLN A 208 -20.33 11.23 12.79
CA GLN A 208 -20.68 12.16 13.87
C GLN A 208 -20.10 13.56 13.66
N SER A 209 -19.12 13.72 12.78
CA SER A 209 -18.63 15.07 12.44
C SER A 209 -19.68 15.78 11.59
N THR A 210 -20.03 17.02 11.97
CA THR A 210 -21.04 17.84 11.29
C THR A 210 -20.70 18.02 9.81
N TYR A 211 -19.43 18.31 9.54
CA TYR A 211 -18.90 18.51 8.19
C TYR A 211 -19.03 17.29 7.27
N VAL A 212 -18.76 16.08 7.76
CA VAL A 212 -18.92 14.85 6.94
C VAL A 212 -20.40 14.54 6.72
N LYS A 213 -21.25 14.87 7.70
CA LYS A 213 -22.69 14.69 7.56
C LYS A 213 -23.25 15.60 6.46
N GLU A 214 -22.90 16.88 6.47
CA GLU A 214 -23.28 17.85 5.42
C GLU A 214 -22.86 17.35 4.03
N ILE A 215 -21.61 16.88 3.88
CA ILE A 215 -21.14 16.31 2.61
C ILE A 215 -21.97 15.10 2.18
N MET A 216 -22.30 14.19 3.10
CA MET A 216 -23.10 13.01 2.75
C MET A 216 -24.53 13.38 2.36
N ASP A 217 -25.14 14.34 3.04
CA ASP A 217 -26.49 14.81 2.76
C ASP A 217 -26.56 15.49 1.36
N ASP A 218 -25.51 16.24 0.97
CA ASP A 218 -25.36 16.83 -0.38
C ASP A 218 -25.24 15.77 -1.48
N PHE A 219 -24.51 14.68 -1.22
CA PHE A 219 -24.35 13.56 -2.17
C PHE A 219 -25.62 12.72 -2.33
N GLU A 220 -26.44 12.63 -1.29
CA GLU A 220 -27.66 11.80 -1.28
C GLU A 220 -28.91 12.55 -1.82
N GLU A 221 -28.80 13.85 -2.18
CA GLU A 221 -29.91 14.73 -2.62
C GLU A 221 -31.19 14.59 -1.75
N ARG A 222 -31.00 14.28 -0.46
CA ARG A 222 -32.10 13.97 0.45
C ARG A 222 -32.70 15.28 0.97
N PRO A 223 -34.03 15.50 0.91
CA PRO A 223 -34.62 16.72 1.43
C PRO A 223 -34.37 16.83 2.94
N GLU A 224 -33.91 18.01 3.39
CA GLU A 224 -33.66 18.27 4.80
C GLU A 224 -34.98 18.22 5.60
N GLU A 225 -35.00 17.40 6.66
CA GLU A 225 -36.09 17.41 7.63
C GLU A 225 -35.93 18.61 8.58
N VAL A 226 -36.52 19.75 8.21
CA VAL A 226 -36.60 20.91 9.10
C VAL A 226 -37.62 20.63 10.20
N ARG A 227 -37.13 20.38 11.42
CA ARG A 227 -37.98 20.24 12.61
C ARG A 227 -37.93 21.53 13.43
N GLU A 228 -39.07 21.97 13.94
CA GLU A 228 -39.12 23.13 14.84
C GLU A 228 -38.47 22.78 16.18
N ILE A 229 -37.25 23.26 16.40
CA ILE A 229 -36.53 23.09 17.66
C ILE A 229 -36.90 24.24 18.58
N ILE A 230 -37.79 23.97 19.53
CA ILE A 230 -38.13 24.91 20.60
C ILE A 230 -37.18 24.67 21.77
N GLY A 231 -36.13 25.50 21.90
CA GLY A 231 -35.23 25.53 23.07
C GLY A 231 -33.76 25.21 22.80
N ALA A 232 -32.92 25.29 23.84
CA ALA A 232 -31.48 25.01 23.76
C ALA A 232 -31.23 23.49 23.70
N GLU A 233 -30.64 23.02 22.60
CA GLU A 233 -30.33 21.60 22.43
C GLU A 233 -29.05 21.22 23.19
N SER A 234 -29.18 20.41 24.24
CA SER A 234 -28.04 19.74 24.83
C SER A 234 -27.69 18.47 24.04
N ARG A 235 -26.41 18.09 24.01
CA ARG A 235 -25.94 16.83 23.40
C ARG A 235 -26.61 15.58 24.01
N GLU A 236 -27.10 15.70 25.23
CA GLU A 236 -27.83 14.63 25.92
C GLU A 236 -29.27 14.52 25.43
N LEU A 237 -29.90 15.64 25.10
CA LEU A 237 -31.27 15.70 24.61
C LEU A 237 -31.37 15.13 23.18
N THR A 238 -30.38 15.38 22.32
CA THR A 238 -30.29 14.76 20.99
C THR A 238 -30.08 13.24 21.07
N ARG A 239 -29.22 12.77 21.99
CA ARG A 239 -29.05 11.33 22.26
C ARG A 239 -30.32 10.68 22.80
N TYR A 240 -31.05 11.37 23.68
CA TYR A 240 -32.31 10.89 24.24
C TYR A 240 -33.40 10.77 23.16
N ARG A 241 -33.57 11.79 22.32
CA ARG A 241 -34.49 11.76 21.18
C ARG A 241 -34.17 10.62 20.22
N ALA A 242 -32.90 10.48 19.83
CA ALA A 242 -32.46 9.39 18.95
C ALA A 242 -32.66 7.99 19.56
N LYS A 243 -32.66 7.88 20.89
CA LYS A 243 -32.98 6.63 21.59
C LYS A 243 -34.49 6.33 21.56
N ARG A 244 -35.33 7.35 21.79
CA ARG A 244 -36.80 7.26 21.69
C ARG A 244 -37.26 6.87 20.29
N GLU A 245 -36.75 7.52 19.25
CA GLU A 245 -37.10 7.22 17.86
C GLU A 245 -36.70 5.79 17.43
N LYS A 246 -35.61 5.26 18.00
CA LYS A 246 -35.24 3.84 17.79
C LYS A 246 -36.18 2.88 18.50
N GLN A 247 -36.66 3.25 19.67
CA GLN A 247 -37.66 2.45 20.38
C GLN A 247 -38.97 2.45 19.60
N GLU A 248 -39.43 3.62 19.15
CA GLU A 248 -40.61 3.77 18.30
C GLU A 248 -40.52 2.90 17.04
N ARG A 249 -39.38 2.95 16.32
CA ARG A 249 -39.15 2.05 15.16
C ARG A 249 -39.22 0.57 15.51
N GLN A 250 -38.68 0.17 16.66
CA GLN A 250 -38.76 -1.23 17.10
C GLN A 250 -40.19 -1.63 17.45
N GLU A 251 -40.95 -0.76 18.08
CA GLU A 251 -42.36 -0.99 18.41
C GLU A 251 -43.23 -1.04 17.14
N GLU A 252 -42.92 -0.25 16.12
CA GLU A 252 -43.55 -0.31 14.79
C GLU A 252 -43.20 -1.61 14.06
N GLU A 253 -41.92 -2.01 14.04
CA GLU A 253 -41.46 -3.25 13.39
C GLU A 253 -42.05 -4.50 14.05
N LEU A 254 -42.19 -4.47 15.38
CA LEU A 254 -42.60 -5.63 16.18
C LEU A 254 -44.07 -5.59 16.61
N PHE A 255 -44.79 -4.51 16.31
CA PHE A 255 -46.21 -4.28 16.63
C PHE A 255 -46.59 -4.53 18.09
N TYR A 256 -45.66 -4.32 19.03
CA TYR A 256 -45.93 -4.38 20.47
C TYR A 256 -45.37 -3.15 21.18
N SER A 257 -46.16 -2.55 22.08
CA SER A 257 -45.69 -1.47 22.95
C SER A 257 -44.81 -2.06 24.05
N CYS A 258 -43.59 -1.56 24.23
CA CYS A 258 -42.74 -1.99 25.32
C CYS A 258 -43.24 -1.35 26.63
N SER A 259 -43.88 -2.15 27.49
CA SER A 259 -44.46 -1.65 28.75
C SER A 259 -43.38 -1.03 29.64
N SER A 260 -43.39 0.30 29.74
CA SER A 260 -42.50 1.09 30.58
C SER A 260 -43.01 1.16 32.02
N TYR A 261 -43.04 0.04 32.76
CA TYR A 261 -43.26 0.09 34.22
C TYR A 261 -42.57 -1.07 34.96
N LYS A 262 -41.48 -0.76 35.66
CA LYS A 262 -41.28 -0.93 37.11
C LYS A 262 -39.82 -0.67 37.48
N THR A 263 -39.59 0.44 38.17
CA THR A 263 -38.51 0.57 39.16
C THR A 263 -38.69 -0.46 40.27
#